data_AF-A0A2N7VAX4-F1
#
_entry.id   AF-A0A2N7VAX4-F1
#
_cell.length_a   1.000
_cell.length_b   1.000
_cell.length_c   1.000
_cell.angle_alpha   90.00
_cell.angle_beta   90.00
_cell.angle_gamma   90.00
#
_symmetry.space_group_name_H-M   'P 1'
#
loop_
_entity.id
_entity.type
_entity.pdbx_description
1 polymer ?
#
loop_
_entity_poly.entity_id
_entity_poly.type
_entity_poly.pdbx_seq_one_letter_code
_entity_poly.pdbx_strand_id
1 'polypeptide(L)' 'MELPGNPFMTAVQGTELRMTIDEKHFVGASIATFVGAINTFLGYYVQLNSFVRLIVVSKHTGEEIVRCKPRSSDLILG' A
#
# COMPACT_ATOMS: atom_id res chain seq x y z
N MET A 1 -14.21 0.41 -0.22
CA MET A 1 -15.08 -0.02 0.88
C MET A 1 -16.27 0.90 0.79
N GLU A 2 -17.40 0.38 0.32
CA GLU A 2 -18.61 1.17 0.05
C GLU A 2 -19.44 1.25 1.33
N LEU A 3 -19.80 2.45 1.77
CA LEU A 3 -20.81 2.67 2.80
C LEU A 3 -22.16 2.89 2.11
N PRO A 4 -23.24 2.19 2.49
CA PRO A 4 -24.54 2.36 1.86
C PRO A 4 -25.15 3.71 2.26
N GLY A 5 -25.40 4.60 1.29
CA GLY A 5 -26.28 5.76 1.49
C GLY A 5 -25.82 7.14 0.99
N ASN A 6 -24.64 7.31 0.38
CA ASN A 6 -24.25 8.61 -0.18
C ASN A 6 -24.28 8.60 -1.73
N PRO A 7 -25.13 9.40 -2.40
CA PRO A 7 -25.24 9.42 -3.87
C PRO A 7 -24.07 10.15 -4.56
N PHE A 8 -23.17 10.75 -3.78
CA PHE A 8 -21.96 11.37 -4.30
C PHE A 8 -20.78 10.42 -4.06
N MET A 9 -20.20 9.94 -5.16
CA MET A 9 -18.92 9.24 -5.16
C MET A 9 -17.88 10.21 -4.57
N THR A 10 -17.58 10.08 -3.28
CA THR A 10 -16.58 10.93 -2.64
C THR A 10 -15.21 10.47 -3.11
N ALA A 11 -14.72 11.08 -4.19
CA ALA A 11 -13.37 10.83 -4.68
C ALA A 11 -12.36 11.33 -3.64
N VAL A 12 -11.72 10.39 -2.95
CA VAL A 12 -10.59 10.69 -2.08
C VAL A 12 -9.30 10.60 -2.88
N GLN A 13 -8.40 11.57 -2.70
CA GLN A 13 -7.09 11.49 -3.33
C GLN A 13 -6.28 10.36 -2.69
N GLY A 14 -5.44 9.70 -3.49
CA GLY A 14 -4.55 8.67 -2.99
C GLY A 14 -3.26 8.62 -3.78
N THR A 15 -2.24 8.04 -3.16
CA THR A 15 -0.91 7.88 -3.75
C THR A 15 -0.62 6.40 -3.95
N GLU A 16 -0.31 6.01 -5.18
CA GLU A 16 0.24 4.69 -5.47
C GLU A 16 1.77 4.76 -5.39
N LEU A 17 2.35 3.92 -4.53
CA LEU A 17 3.79 3.79 -4.39
C LEU A 17 4.22 2.47 -5.03
N ARG A 18 4.98 2.56 -6.13
CA ARG A 18 5.59 1.41 -6.81
C ARG A 18 7.02 1.22 -6.31
N MET A 19 7.27 0.11 -5.64
CA MET A 19 8.57 -0.28 -5.11
C MET A 19 9.13 -1.44 -5.94
N THR A 20 10.29 -1.23 -6.54
CA THR A 20 11.00 -2.30 -7.26
C THR A 20 11.89 -3.09 -6.31
N ILE A 21 11.74 -4.41 -6.30
CA ILE A 21 12.55 -5.32 -5.49
C ILE A 21 13.38 -6.24 -6.38
N ASP A 22 14.65 -6.40 -6.01
CA ASP A 22 15.51 -7.44 -6.57
C ASP A 22 15.36 -8.73 -5.75
N GLU A 23 14.50 -9.63 -6.21
CA GLU A 23 14.12 -10.87 -5.52
C GLU A 23 15.31 -11.77 -5.18
N LYS A 24 16.44 -11.64 -5.89
CA LYS A 24 17.65 -12.44 -5.62
C LYS A 24 18.30 -12.14 -4.26
N HIS A 25 17.95 -11.01 -3.65
CA HIS A 25 18.42 -10.61 -2.33
C HIS A 25 17.45 -11.02 -1.21
N PHE A 26 16.39 -11.74 -1.54
CA PHE A 26 15.37 -12.20 -0.61
C PHE A 26 15.27 -13.73 -0.65
N VAL A 27 14.99 -14.36 0.48
CA VAL A 27 14.96 -15.82 0.62
C VAL A 27 13.64 -16.23 1.23
N GLY A 28 12.97 -17.21 0.60
CA GLY A 28 11.70 -17.76 1.07
C GLY A 28 10.62 -16.67 1.23
N ALA A 29 10.00 -16.61 2.41
CA ALA A 29 8.91 -15.67 2.71
C ALA A 29 9.38 -14.27 3.15
N SER A 30 10.67 -13.93 3.01
CA SER A 30 11.20 -12.63 3.49
C SER A 30 10.61 -11.44 2.72
N ILE A 31 10.23 -11.61 1.45
CA ILE A 31 9.55 -10.58 0.67
C ILE A 31 8.22 -10.22 1.31
N ALA A 32 7.36 -11.19 1.61
CA ALA A 32 6.06 -10.93 2.22
C ALA A 32 6.17 -10.18 3.55
N THR A 33 7.15 -10.56 4.38
CA THR A 33 7.43 -9.90 5.66
C THR A 33 7.92 -8.46 5.47
N PHE A 34 8.86 -8.25 4.55
CA PHE A 34 9.37 -6.92 4.21
C PHE A 34 8.25 -6.01 3.67
N VAL A 35 7.44 -6.51 2.73
CA VAL A 35 6.29 -5.78 2.19
C VAL A 35 5.29 -5.45 3.28
N GLY A 36 5.01 -6.38 4.20
CA GLY A 36 4.13 -6.14 5.35
C GLY A 36 4.63 -5.01 6.25
N ALA A 37 5.94 -4.98 6.53
CA ALA A 37 6.58 -3.93 7.33
C ALA A 37 6.48 -2.56 6.63
N ILE A 38 6.81 -2.48 5.34
CA ILE A 38 6.69 -1.23 4.56
C ILE A 38 5.24 -0.78 4.46
N ASN A 39 4.31 -1.68 4.15
CA ASN A 39 2.89 -1.36 4.04
C ASN A 39 2.34 -0.79 5.36
N THR A 40 2.79 -1.32 6.50
CA THR A 40 2.40 -0.81 7.82
C THR A 40 3.05 0.53 8.11
N PHE A 41 4.34 0.68 7.81
CA PHE A 41 5.06 1.95 7.93
C PHE A 41 4.37 3.08 7.15
N LEU A 42 3.99 2.82 5.89
CA LEU A 42 3.31 3.81 5.05
C LEU A 42 1.95 4.25 5.60
N GLY A 43 1.25 3.37 6.34
CA GLY A 43 -0.02 3.71 7.00
C GLY A 43 0.11 4.78 8.10
N TYR A 44 1.30 4.95 8.68
CA TYR A 44 1.54 5.99 9.70
C TYR A 44 1.78 7.39 9.12
N TYR A 45 2.17 7.50 7.84
CA TYR A 45 2.57 8.77 7.23
C TYR A 45 1.53 9.37 6.27
N VAL A 46 0.41 8.69 6.05
CA VAL A 46 -0.61 9.21 5.14
C VAL A 46 -1.48 10.24 5.86
N GLN A 47 -1.80 11.35 5.17
CA GLN A 47 -2.68 12.39 5.70
C GLN A 47 -4.11 11.84 5.89
N LEU A 48 -4.85 12.40 6.86
CA LEU A 48 -6.19 11.96 7.29
C LEU A 48 -7.23 11.79 6.15
N ASN A 49 -7.07 12.50 5.04
CA ASN A 49 -8.00 12.48 3.89
C ASN A 49 -7.41 11.82 2.64
N SER A 50 -6.33 11.04 2.79
CA SER A 50 -5.66 10.37 1.68
C SER A 50 -5.40 8.90 2.00
N PHE A 51 -5.23 8.10 0.96
CA PHE A 51 -4.78 6.72 1.09
C PHE A 51 -3.48 6.49 0.34
N VAL A 52 -2.68 5.55 0.82
CA VAL A 52 -1.48 5.05 0.14
C VAL A 52 -1.69 3.59 -0.26
N ARG A 53 -1.23 3.22 -1.45
CA ARG A 53 -1.24 1.84 -1.92
C ARG A 53 0.17 1.43 -2.33
N LEU A 54 0.70 0.39 -1.67
CA LEU A 54 1.98 -0.20 -2.05
C LEU A 54 1.78 -1.25 -3.14
N ILE A 55 2.53 -1.10 -4.24
CA ILE A 55 2.73 -2.12 -5.26
C ILE A 55 4.19 -2.47 -5.29
N VAL A 56 4.48 -3.76 -5.26
CA VAL A 56 5.85 -4.26 -5.37
C VAL A 56 6.01 -4.93 -6.71
N VAL A 57 7.05 -4.55 -7.43
CA VAL A 57 7.37 -5.07 -8.76
C VAL A 57 8.74 -5.71 -8.78
N SER A 58 8.88 -6.77 -9.58
CA SER A 58 10.16 -7.41 -9.80
C SER A 58 11.08 -6.49 -10.58
N LYS A 59 12.33 -6.36 -10.12
CA LYS A 59 13.38 -5.69 -10.89
C LYS A 59 13.71 -6.44 -12.19
N HIS A 60 13.57 -7.76 -12.20
CA HIS A 60 14.04 -8.60 -13.32
C HIS A 60 12.97 -8.77 -14.39
N THR A 61 11.71 -8.98 -13.99
CA THR A 61 10.61 -9.19 -14.94
C THR A 61 9.72 -7.97 -15.14
N GLY A 62 9.76 -7.00 -14.21
CA GLY A 62 8.82 -5.87 -14.18
C GLY A 62 7.40 -6.25 -13.72
N GLU A 63 7.15 -7.52 -13.42
CA GLU A 63 5.84 -8.02 -13.01
C GLU A 63 5.50 -7.61 -11.58
N GLU A 64 4.21 -7.46 -11.31
CA GLU A 64 3.73 -7.18 -9.96
C GLU A 64 3.86 -8.44 -9.09
N ILE A 65 4.71 -8.36 -8.06
CA ILE A 65 4.88 -9.41 -7.05
C ILE A 65 3.71 -9.37 -6.08
N VAL A 66 3.33 -8.17 -5.61
CA VAL A 66 2.23 -7.99 -4.67
C VAL A 66 1.63 -6.60 -4.77
N ARG A 67 0.30 -6.55 -4.66
CA ARG A 67 -0.48 -5.33 -4.56
C ARG A 67 -1.20 -5.30 -3.22
N CYS A 68 -0.81 -4.37 -2.36
CA CYS A 68 -1.42 -4.21 -1.05
C CYS A 68 -2.79 -3.54 -1.16
N LYS A 69 -3.65 -3.76 -0.16
CA LYS A 69 -4.89 -2.97 0.00
C LYS A 69 -4.51 -1.51 0.30
N PRO A 70 -5.30 -0.52 -0.20
CA PRO A 70 -5.16 0.87 0.23
C PRO A 70 -5.17 0.99 1.75
N ARG A 71 -4.27 1.81 2.29
CA ARG A 71 -4.25 2.18 3.72
C ARG A 71 -4.47 3.68 3.86
N SER A 72 -5.33 4.06 4.79
CA SER A 72 -5.48 5.42 5.31
C SER A 72 -4.76 5.55 6.65
N SER A 73 -4.72 6.75 7.23
CA SER A 73 -4.08 6.99 8.53
C SER A 73 -4.71 6.08 9.59
N ASP A 74 -3.90 5.23 10.21
CA ASP A 74 -4.28 4.48 11.41
C ASP A 74 -4.15 5.36 12.68
N LEU A 75 -3.66 6.61 12.52
CA LEU A 75 -3.64 7.63 13.56
C LEU A 75 -5.06 8.18 13.73
N ILE A 76 -5.79 7.63 14.71
CA ILE A 76 -6.97 8.28 15.27
C ILE A 76 -6.45 9.45 16.10
N LEU A 77 -6.54 10.67 15.56
CA LEU A 77 -6.47 11.87 16.40
C LEU A 77 -7.72 11.86 17.29
N GLY A 78 -7.54 11.40 18.53
CA GLY A 78 -8.51 11.54 19.62
C GLY A 78 -8.50 12.94 20.20
#